data_AF-J9CUE1-F1
#
_entry.id   AF-J9CUE1-F1
#
_cell.length_a   1.000
_cell.length_b   1.000
_cell.length_c   1.000
_cell.angle_alpha   90.00
_cell.angle_beta   90.00
_cell.angle_gamma   90.00
#
_symmetry.space_group_name_H-M   'P 1'
#
loop_
_entity.id
_entity.type
_entity.pdbx_description
1 polymer ?
#
loop_
_entity_poly.entity_id
_entity_poly.type
_entity_poly.pdbx_seq_one_letter_code
_entity_poly.pdbx_strand_id
1 'polypeptide(L)' 'MSDIIRLLIIMMIATFLFSSIIMEFKKPQKSMFWFSIEVLSLLGVLLLIKEFFINHIT' A
#
# COMPACT_ATOMS: atom_id res chain seq x y z
N MET A 1 7.40 -12.18 15.34
CA MET A 1 7.61 -10.72 15.12
C MET A 1 6.32 -10.05 15.57
N SER A 2 6.36 -9.04 16.44
CA SER A 2 5.13 -8.46 17.01
C SER A 2 4.18 -8.02 15.90
N ASP A 3 2.91 -8.42 15.98
CA ASP A 3 1.86 -8.06 15.01
C ASP A 3 1.76 -6.55 14.80
N ILE A 4 2.10 -5.77 15.83
CA ILE A 4 2.23 -4.31 15.80
C ILE A 4 3.32 -3.85 14.83
N ILE A 5 4.48 -4.51 14.83
CA ILE A 5 5.59 -4.19 13.91
C ILE A 5 5.19 -4.52 12.47
N ARG A 6 4.49 -5.64 12.27
CA ARG A 6 3.98 -6.02 10.94
C ARG A 6 2.98 -4.97 10.43
N LEU A 7 2.04 -4.55 11.26
CA LEU A 7 1.09 -3.49 10.92
C LEU A 7 1.80 -2.17 10.59
N LEU A 8 2.80 -1.76 11.39
CA LEU A 8 3.58 -0.55 11.14
C LEU A 8 4.28 -0.55 9.78
N ILE A 9 4.89 -1.67 9.40
CA ILE A 9 5.54 -1.82 8.09
C ILE A 9 4.51 -1.71 6.97
N ILE A 10 3.37 -2.41 7.09
CA ILE A 10 2.29 -2.38 6.11
C ILE A 10 1.76 -0.94 5.93
N MET A 11 1.54 -0.21 7.03
CA MET A 11 1.10 1.19 7.02
C MET A 11 2.14 2.12 6.36
N MET A 12 3.43 1.90 6.61
CA MET A 12 4.51 2.68 5.99
C MET A 12 4.52 2.48 4.46
N ILE A 13 4.39 1.22 4.00
CA ILE A 13 4.33 0.88 2.58
C ILE A 13 3.08 1.49 1.94
N ALA A 14 1.92 1.39 2.60
CA ALA A 14 0.68 1.97 2.09
C ALA A 14 0.81 3.48 1.87
N THR A 15 1.36 4.19 2.86
CA THR A 15 1.54 5.65 2.80
C THR A 15 2.50 6.06 1.69
N PHE A 16 3.60 5.31 1.53
CA PHE A 16 4.57 5.53 0.45
C PHE A 16 3.94 5.36 -0.94
N LEU A 17 3.23 4.24 -1.16
CA LEU A 17 2.54 3.97 -2.43
C LEU A 17 1.47 5.02 -2.72
N PHE A 18 0.71 5.45 -1.71
CA PHE A 18 -0.31 6.47 -1.87
C PHE A 18 0.29 7.82 -2.29
N SER A 19 1.37 8.24 -1.64
CA SER A 19 2.12 9.45 -2.00
C SER A 19 2.67 9.37 -3.43
N SER A 20 3.24 8.21 -3.79
CA SER A 20 3.76 7.93 -5.12
C SER A 20 2.69 8.08 -6.21
N ILE A 21 1.51 7.50 -5.99
CA ILE A 21 0.36 7.59 -6.91
C ILE A 21 -0.10 9.05 -7.04
N ILE A 22 -0.25 9.78 -5.94
CA ILE A 22 -0.65 11.20 -5.97
C ILE A 22 0.35 12.05 -6.77
N MET A 23 1.65 11.78 -6.59
CA MET A 23 2.70 12.52 -7.30
C MET A 23 2.63 12.25 -8.81
N GLU A 24 2.33 11.02 -9.20
CA GLU A 24 2.15 10.62 -10.60
C GLU A 24 0.97 11.35 -11.26
N PHE A 25 -0.13 11.55 -10.54
CA PHE A 25 -1.27 12.34 -11.03
C PHE A 25 -0.94 13.83 -11.22
N LYS A 26 -0.08 14.40 -10.35
CA LYS A 26 0.35 15.80 -10.49
C LYS A 26 1.36 16.00 -11.62
N LYS A 27 2.27 15.06 -11.79
CA LYS A 27 3.30 15.10 -12.83
C LYS A 27 3.59 13.67 -13.29
N PRO A 28 3.04 13.25 -14.44
CA PRO A 28 3.30 11.91 -14.96
C PRO A 28 4.77 11.83 -15.38
N GLN A 29 5.53 10.97 -14.71
CA GLN A 29 6.96 10.74 -14.95
C GLN A 29 7.26 9.26 -15.21
N LYS A 30 6.45 8.35 -14.67
CA LYS A 30 6.60 6.91 -14.80
C LYS A 30 5.88 6.40 -16.03
N SER A 31 6.33 5.26 -16.54
CA SER A 31 5.57 4.56 -17.57
C SER A 31 4.24 4.06 -16.99
N MET A 32 3.22 4.00 -17.84
CA MET A 32 1.89 3.49 -17.44
C MET A 32 1.97 2.06 -16.85
N PHE A 33 2.94 1.26 -17.29
CA PHE A 33 3.18 -0.08 -16.75
C PHE A 33 3.63 -0.03 -15.28
N TRP A 34 4.64 0.79 -14.95
CA TRP A 34 5.13 0.95 -13.58
C TRP A 34 4.06 1.55 -12.66
N PHE A 35 3.30 2.52 -13.15
CA PHE A 35 2.17 3.07 -12.41
C PHE A 35 1.10 2.01 -12.09
N SER A 36 0.76 1.16 -13.06
CA SER A 36 -0.22 0.09 -12.87
C SER A 36 0.22 -0.91 -11.79
N ILE A 37 1.52 -1.23 -11.74
CA ILE A 37 2.10 -2.07 -10.68
C ILE A 37 1.97 -1.39 -9.30
N GLU A 38 2.21 -0.09 -9.20
CA GLU A 38 2.06 0.64 -7.92
C GLU A 38 0.61 0.64 -7.43
N VAL A 39 -0.36 0.86 -8.32
CA VAL A 39 -1.78 0.80 -7.98
C VAL A 39 -2.18 -0.62 -7.56
N LEU A 40 -1.73 -1.65 -8.29
CA LEU A 40 -2.01 -3.04 -7.93
C LEU A 40 -1.36 -3.42 -6.58
N SER A 41 -0.15 -2.93 -6.33
CA SER A 41 0.56 -3.13 -5.06
C SER A 41 -0.18 -2.47 -3.90
N LEU A 42 -0.70 -1.25 -4.10
CA LEU A 42 -1.54 -0.58 -3.10
C LEU A 42 -2.78 -1.41 -2.76
N LEU A 43 -3.43 -1.98 -3.78
CA LEU A 43 -4.59 -2.84 -3.60
C LEU A 43 -4.24 -4.10 -2.79
N GLY A 44 -3.10 -4.73 -3.08
CA GLY A 44 -2.58 -5.86 -2.30
C GLY A 44 -2.32 -5.49 -0.83
N VAL A 45 -1.73 -4.32 -0.58
CA VAL A 45 -1.47 -3.83 0.78
C VAL A 45 -2.78 -3.59 1.55
N LEU A 46 -3.81 -3.03 0.89
CA LEU A 46 -5.14 -2.85 1.51
C LEU A 46 -5.79 -4.18 1.89
N LEU A 47 -5.62 -5.22 1.07
CA LEU A 47 -6.11 -6.56 1.40
C LEU A 47 -5.38 -7.15 2.61
N LEU A 48 -4.05 -6.97 2.71
CA LEU A 48 -3.29 -7.41 3.87
C LEU A 48 -3.72 -6.69 5.16
N ILE A 49 -4.01 -5.39 5.09
CA ILE A 49 -4.56 -4.63 6.22
C ILE A 49 -5.92 -5.21 6.62
N LYS A 50 -6.81 -5.44 5.65
CA LYS A 50 -8.14 -6.01 5.90
C LYS A 50 -8.03 -7.39 6.57
N GLU A 51 -7.19 -8.27 6.05
CA GLU A 51 -6.98 -9.61 6.60
C GLU A 51 -6.40 -9.57 8.01
N PHE A 52 -5.46 -8.67 8.27
CA PHE A 52 -4.93 -8.43 9.61
C PHE A 52 -6.04 -8.01 10.58
N PHE A 53 -6.92 -7.08 10.18
CA PHE A 53 -8.04 -6.66 11.02
C PHE A 53 -9.05 -7.78 11.27
N ILE A 54 -9.38 -8.59 10.26
CA ILE A 54 -10.27 -9.75 10.43
C ILE A 54 -9.69 -10.71 11.47
N ASN A 55 -8.41 -11.06 11.34
CA ASN A 55 -7.77 -12.06 12.21
C ASN A 55 -7.50 -11.58 13.65
N HIS A 56 -7.47 -10.26 13.90
CA HIS A 56 -7.15 -9.71 15.22
C HIS A 56 -8.34 -9.00 15.91
N ILE A 57 -9.41 -8.66 15.19
CA ILE A 57 -10.61 -8.01 15.76
C ILE A 57 -11.80 -8.98 15.85
N THR A 58 -11.94 -9.94 14.92
CA THR A 58 -13.04 -10.94 14.93
C THR A 58 -12.58 -12.23 15.57
#